data_AF-A0A512C551-F1
#
_entry.id   AF-A0A512C551-F1
#
_cell.length_a   1.000
_cell.length_b   1.000
_cell.length_c   1.000
_cell.angle_alpha   90.00
_cell.angle_beta   90.00
_cell.angle_gamma   90.00
#
_symmetry.space_group_name_H-M   'P 1'
#
loop_
_entity.id
_entity.type
_entity.pdbx_description
1 polymer ?
#
loop_
_entity_poly.entity_id
_entity_poly.type
_entity_poly.pdbx_seq_one_letter_code
_entity_poly.pdbx_strand_id
1 'polypeptide(L)' 'MSGGWSPISAAPRDGTPVILWRAEDDDPPALPLTVGFWTINPQAGVGYWRIFADPPRFCSDRQIRGWKPLLHG' A
#
# COMPACT_ATOMS: atom_id res chain seq x y z
N MET A 1 -5.70 10.39 15.27
CA MET A 1 -4.98 9.15 14.93
C MET A 1 -6.02 8.08 14.66
N SER A 2 -6.22 7.73 13.38
CA SER A 2 -7.41 7.06 12.85
C SER A 2 -7.31 5.53 12.90
N GLY A 3 -8.20 4.88 13.65
CA GLY A 3 -8.66 3.51 13.38
C GLY A 3 -7.61 2.40 13.19
N GLY A 4 -6.41 2.51 13.74
CA GLY A 4 -5.34 1.50 13.63
C GLY A 4 -4.53 1.54 12.32
N TRP A 5 -4.59 2.62 11.55
CA TRP A 5 -3.73 2.80 10.36
C TRP A 5 -2.38 3.39 10.73
N SER A 6 -1.32 2.83 10.15
CA SER A 6 0.06 3.29 10.31
C SER A 6 0.49 4.19 9.15
N PRO A 7 1.39 5.16 9.36
CA PRO A 7 1.93 5.98 8.28
C PRO A 7 2.68 5.11 7.26
N ILE A 8 2.56 5.43 5.96
CA ILE A 8 3.19 4.63 4.89
C ILE A 8 4.71 4.52 5.02
N SER A 9 5.37 5.51 5.62
CA SER A 9 6.81 5.48 5.90
C SER A 9 7.24 4.31 6.79
N ALA A 10 6.33 3.75 7.60
CA ALA A 10 6.60 2.60 8.46
C ALA A 10 6.20 1.25 7.83
N ALA A 11 5.71 1.23 6.59
CA ALA A 11 5.27 0.02 5.94
C ALA A 11 6.45 -0.89 5.53
N PRO A 12 6.28 -2.22 5.57
CA PRO A 12 7.33 -3.16 5.19
C PRO A 12 7.72 -2.99 3.72
N ARG A 13 9.03 -3.05 3.44
CA ARG A 13 9.62 -2.89 2.10
C ARG A 13 10.28 -4.18 1.59
N ASP A 14 9.87 -5.31 2.17
CA ASP A 14 10.42 -6.65 1.96
C ASP A 14 9.55 -7.51 1.02
N GLY A 15 8.51 -6.94 0.43
CA GLY A 15 7.56 -7.66 -0.44
C GLY A 15 6.36 -8.25 0.30
N THR A 16 6.26 -8.08 1.62
CA THR A 16 5.08 -8.50 2.38
C THR A 16 3.82 -7.76 1.90
N PRO A 17 2.73 -8.47 1.57
CA PRO A 17 1.45 -7.86 1.24
C PRO A 17 0.83 -7.09 2.40
N VAL A 18 0.30 -5.90 2.12
CA VAL A 18 -0.37 -5.02 3.09
C VAL A 18 -1.63 -4.41 2.51
N ILE A 19 -2.52 -3.96 3.39
CA ILE A 19 -3.66 -3.12 3.03
C ILE A 19 -3.19 -1.68 2.95
N LEU A 20 -3.57 -0.97 1.88
CA LEU A 20 -3.18 0.39 1.58
C LEU A 20 -4.40 1.33 1.60
N TRP A 21 -4.24 2.50 2.21
CA TRP A 21 -5.19 3.60 2.14
C TRP A 21 -4.70 4.61 1.10
N ARG A 22 -5.40 4.71 -0.03
CA ARG A 22 -5.02 5.57 -1.14
C ARG A 22 -5.25 7.04 -0.78
N ALA A 23 -4.39 7.92 -1.29
CA ALA A 23 -4.52 9.35 -1.04
C ALA A 23 -5.78 9.97 -1.67
N GLU A 24 -6.31 9.34 -2.71
CA GLU A 24 -7.57 9.69 -3.36
C GLU A 24 -8.81 9.40 -2.51
N ASP A 25 -8.69 8.53 -1.50
CA ASP A 25 -9.77 8.27 -0.54
C ASP A 25 -9.66 9.27 0.62
N ASP A 26 -10.70 10.08 0.81
CA ASP A 26 -10.74 11.07 1.89
C ASP A 26 -10.77 10.41 3.29
N ASP A 27 -11.48 9.29 3.39
CA ASP A 27 -11.58 8.46 4.60
C ASP A 27 -10.88 7.10 4.40
N PRO A 28 -10.43 6.43 5.49
CA PRO A 28 -9.84 5.11 5.36
C PRO A 28 -10.84 4.09 4.77
N PRO A 29 -10.41 3.23 3.84
CA PRO A 29 -11.32 2.33 3.14
C PRO A 29 -11.91 1.29 4.09
N ALA A 30 -13.24 1.13 4.05
CA ALA A 30 -13.95 0.03 4.70
C ALA A 30 -13.98 -1.20 3.79
N LEU A 31 -14.56 -1.08 2.60
CA LEU A 31 -14.50 -2.06 1.50
C LEU A 31 -14.77 -1.34 0.15
N PRO A 32 -14.18 -1.80 -0.96
CA PRO A 32 -13.15 -2.85 -1.06
C PRO A 32 -11.79 -2.36 -0.53
N LEU A 33 -11.00 -3.28 0.03
CA LEU A 33 -9.65 -2.97 0.49
C LEU A 33 -8.66 -3.03 -0.67
N THR A 34 -7.81 -2.00 -0.78
CA THR A 34 -6.67 -2.03 -1.70
C THR A 34 -5.55 -2.82 -1.06
N VAL A 35 -5.13 -3.92 -1.68
CA VAL A 35 -4.00 -4.73 -1.23
C VAL A 35 -2.84 -4.54 -2.20
N GLY A 36 -1.62 -4.40 -1.67
CA GLY A 36 -0.42 -4.31 -2.48
C GLY A 36 0.83 -4.71 -1.71
N PHE A 37 1.95 -4.76 -2.42
CA PHE A 37 3.26 -5.04 -1.83
C PHE A 37 4.33 -4.12 -2.44
N TRP A 38 5.40 -3.90 -1.68
CA TRP A 38 6.52 -3.10 -2.16
C TRP A 38 7.40 -3.91 -3.11
N THR A 39 7.82 -3.29 -4.21
CA THR A 39 8.77 -3.87 -5.16
C THR A 39 9.70 -2.80 -5.71
N ILE A 40 10.80 -3.22 -6.32
CA ILE A 40 11.84 -2.35 -6.89
C ILE A 40 11.91 -2.63 -8.38
N ASN A 41 11.90 -1.58 -9.21
CA ASN A 41 12.30 -1.72 -10.62
C ASN A 41 13.82 -1.91 -10.67
N PRO A 42 14.31 -3.08 -11.13
CA PRO A 42 15.73 -3.37 -11.12
C PRO A 42 16.55 -2.51 -12.09
N GLN A 43 15.93 -1.95 -13.14
CA GLN A 43 16.60 -1.09 -14.11
C GLN A 43 16.79 0.34 -13.59
N ALA A 44 15.82 0.84 -12.80
CA ALA A 44 15.82 2.21 -12.30
C ALA A 44 16.29 2.34 -10.84
N GLY A 45 16.32 1.24 -10.08
CA GLY A 45 16.58 1.26 -8.64
C GLY A 45 15.50 1.97 -7.82
N VAL A 46 14.32 2.21 -8.41
CA VAL A 46 13.20 2.93 -7.78
C VAL A 46 12.17 1.94 -7.26
N GLY A 47 11.76 2.13 -6.01
CA GLY A 47 10.71 1.32 -5.38
C GLY A 47 9.31 1.91 -5.53
N TYR A 48 8.31 1.04 -5.58
CA TYR A 48 6.89 1.38 -5.65
C TYR A 48 6.01 0.26 -5.08
N TRP A 49 4.78 0.61 -4.74
CA TRP A 49 3.73 -0.32 -4.39
C TRP A 49 3.10 -0.89 -5.66
N ARG A 50 3.08 -2.21 -5.80
CA ARG A 50 2.28 -2.93 -6.79
C ARG A 50 0.98 -3.37 -6.14
N ILE A 51 -0.13 -2.89 -6.67
CA ILE A 51 -1.49 -3.22 -6.22
C ILE A 51 -1.95 -4.52 -6.89
N PHE A 52 -2.58 -5.40 -6.12
CA PHE A 52 -3.30 -6.57 -6.64
C PHE A 52 -4.59 -6.12 -7.33
N ALA A 53 -4.48 -5.86 -8.62
CA ALA A 53 -5.58 -5.54 -9.53
C ALA A 53 -5.28 -6.14 -10.91
N ASP A 54 -6.31 -6.26 -11.74
CA ASP A 54 -6.17 -6.64 -13.13
C ASP A 54 -6.68 -5.48 -14.03
N PRO A 55 -5.82 -4.80 -14.81
CA PRO A 55 -4.36 -4.96 -14.85
C PRO A 55 -3.67 -4.43 -13.57
N PRO A 56 -2.41 -4.85 -13.29
CA PRO A 56 -1.67 -4.38 -12.12
C PRO A 56 -1.51 -2.86 -12.13
N ARG A 57 -1.72 -2.24 -10.96
CA ARG A 57 -1.52 -0.80 -10.77
C ARG A 57 -0.29 -0.55 -9.90
N PHE A 58 0.37 0.57 -10.13
CA PHE A 58 1.57 0.96 -9.39
C PHE A 58 1.40 2.33 -8.77
N CYS A 59 1.98 2.53 -7.59
CA CYS A 59 1.94 3.82 -6.93
C CYS A 59 3.12 4.05 -5.99
N SER A 60 3.43 5.32 -5.79
CA SER A 60 4.47 5.76 -4.84
C SER A 60 3.87 6.03 -3.46
N ASP A 61 4.73 6.22 -2.45
CA ASP A 61 4.31 6.63 -1.11
C ASP A 61 3.47 7.91 -1.10
N ARG A 62 3.69 8.84 -2.05
CA ARG A 62 2.91 10.08 -2.15
C ARG A 62 1.43 9.85 -2.43
N GLN A 63 1.08 8.68 -2.95
CA GLN A 63 -0.28 8.31 -3.31
C GLN A 63 -0.94 7.45 -2.23
N ILE A 64 -0.30 7.25 -1.07
CA ILE A 64 -0.78 6.39 0.01
C ILE A 64 -0.73 7.16 1.33
N ARG A 65 -1.87 7.27 2.01
CA ARG A 65 -2.00 7.94 3.32
C ARG A 65 -1.53 7.05 4.47
N GLY A 66 -1.79 5.75 4.38
CA GLY A 66 -1.42 4.82 5.42
C GLY A 66 -1.55 3.36 5.00
N TRP A 67 -1.16 2.47 5.91
CA TRP A 67 -1.20 1.03 5.71
C TRP A 67 -1.66 0.27 6.96
N LYS A 68 -2.05 -0.99 6.74
CA LYS A 68 -2.31 -1.99 7.78
C LYS A 68 -1.77 -3.35 7.36
N PRO A 69 -1.38 -4.23 8.31
CA PRO A 69 -1.07 -5.60 7.98
C PRO A 69 -2.30 -6.26 7.34
N LEU A 70 -2.07 -7.03 6.27
CA LEU A 70 -3.06 -7.99 5.81
C LEU A 70 -3.17 -9.05 6.93
N LEU A 71 -4.31 -9.13 7.62
CA LEU A 71 -4.49 -10.07 8.73
C LEU A 71 -4.15 -11.49 8.25
N HIS A 72 -3.15 -12.11 8.87
CA HIS A 72 -2.99 -13.56 8.78
C HIS A 72 -4.04 -14.16 9.72
N GLY A 73 -4.98 -14.91 9.16
CA GLY A 73 -5.82 -15.83 9.94
C GLY A 73 -4.98 -16.96 10.53
#